data_AF-A0AAJ4UX94-F1
#
_entry.id   AF-A0AAJ4UX94-F1
#
_cell.length_a   1.000
_cell.length_b   1.000
_cell.length_c   1.000
_cell.angle_alpha   90.00
_cell.angle_beta   90.00
_cell.angle_gamma   90.00
#
_symmetry.space_group_name_H-M   'P 1'
#
loop_
_entity.id
_entity.type
_entity.pdbx_description
1 polymer ?
#
loop_
_entity_poly.entity_id
_entity_poly.type
_entity_poly.pdbx_seq_one_letter_code
_entity_poly.pdbx_strand_id
1 'polypeptide(L)' 'MKNAEVKIYKLDNGLYQIEAGKKAIVLPAKSKSEALKKACRYLPIDCNKIALQEK' A
#
# COMPACT_ATOMS: atom_id res chain seq x y z
N MET A 1 -14.03 -10.07 -7.57
CA MET A 1 -12.61 -9.72 -7.81
C MET A 1 -11.78 -10.39 -6.72
N LYS A 2 -10.82 -11.26 -7.08
CA LYS A 2 -9.90 -11.87 -6.09
C LYS A 2 -9.14 -10.71 -5.42
N ASN A 3 -9.27 -10.57 -4.11
CA ASN A 3 -8.54 -9.57 -3.34
C ASN A 3 -7.05 -9.73 -3.66
N ALA A 4 -6.44 -8.77 -4.35
CA ALA A 4 -4.99 -8.73 -4.48
C ALA A 4 -4.44 -8.44 -3.08
N GLU A 5 -3.70 -9.39 -2.50
CA GLU A 5 -3.02 -9.18 -1.23
C GLU A 5 -2.08 -7.97 -1.37
N VAL A 6 -2.30 -6.96 -0.52
CA VAL A 6 -1.47 -5.75 -0.53
C VAL A 6 -0.38 -5.92 0.52
N LYS A 7 0.88 -5.87 0.09
CA LYS A 7 2.05 -5.95 0.96
C LYS A 7 2.73 -4.60 0.99
N ILE A 8 3.18 -4.19 2.19
CA ILE A 8 3.85 -2.91 2.39
C ILE A 8 5.20 -3.17 3.04
N TYR A 9 6.25 -2.73 2.36
CA TYR A 9 7.63 -2.83 2.80
C TYR A 9 8.15 -1.43 3.07
N LYS A 10 8.76 -1.20 4.24
CA LYS A 10 9.52 0.02 4.49
C LYS A 10 10.91 -0.22 3.91
N LEU A 11 11.29 0.56 2.90
CA LEU A 11 12.61 0.45 2.27
C LEU A 11 13.64 1.27 3.04
N ASP A 12 13.31 2.53 3.33
CA ASP A 12 14.21 3.46 4.00
C ASP A 12 13.42 4.54 4.77
N ASN A 13 14.10 5.49 5.40
CA ASN A 13 13.44 6.58 6.13
C ASN A 13 12.63 7.47 5.17
N GLY A 14 11.31 7.26 5.19
CA GLY A 14 10.38 8.01 4.38
C GLY A 14 10.06 7.37 3.03
N LEU A 15 10.54 6.16 2.74
CA LEU A 15 10.27 5.43 1.49
C LEU A 15 9.60 4.08 1.76
N TYR A 16 8.51 3.84 1.05
CA TYR A 16 7.71 2.63 1.18
C TYR A 16 7.45 2.01 -0.19
N GLN A 17 7.59 0.69 -0.27
CA GLN A 17 7.19 -0.13 -1.40
C GLN A 17 5.85 -0.78 -1.08
N ILE A 18 4.88 -0.62 -1.99
CA ILE A 18 3.57 -1.23 -1.89
C ILE A 18 3.40 -2.16 -3.08
N GLU A 19 3.12 -3.42 -2.80
CA GLU A 19 2.87 -4.45 -3.80
C GLU A 19 1.40 -4.86 -3.73
N ALA A 20 0.74 -4.90 -4.88
CA ALA A 20 -0.64 -5.34 -5.02
C ALA A 20 -0.76 -6.27 -6.23
N GLY A 21 -0.78 -7.57 -5.97
CA GLY A 21 -0.83 -8.59 -7.02
C GLY A 21 0.41 -8.52 -7.93
N LYS A 22 0.22 -8.15 -9.21
CA LYS A 22 1.30 -8.01 -10.21
C LYS A 22 1.85 -6.59 -10.34
N LYS A 23 1.38 -5.64 -9.54
CA LYS A 23 1.84 -4.24 -9.59
C LYS A 23 2.57 -3.90 -8.29
N ALA A 24 3.68 -3.20 -8.41
CA ALA A 24 4.41 -2.65 -7.28
C ALA A 24 4.68 -1.17 -7.53
N ILE A 25 4.63 -0.36 -6.48
CA ILE A 25 4.99 1.06 -6.53
C ILE A 25 5.89 1.38 -5.34
N VAL A 26 6.82 2.29 -5.54
CA VAL A 26 7.64 2.87 -4.46
C VAL A 26 7.26 4.33 -4.36
N LEU A 27 6.93 4.78 -3.15
CA LEU A 27 6.55 6.17 -2.92
C LEU A 27 7.04 6.68 -1.58
N PRO A 28 7.29 8.00 -1.48
CA PRO A 28 7.65 8.61 -0.23
C PRO A 28 6.41 8.75 0.68
N ALA A 29 6.54 8.33 1.94
CA ALA A 29 5.50 8.47 2.94
C ALA A 29 6.07 8.56 4.35
N LYS A 30 5.37 9.30 5.22
CA LYS A 30 5.78 9.46 6.63
C LYS A 30 5.50 8.23 7.50
N SER A 31 4.48 7.47 7.14
CA SER A 31 4.00 6.28 7.88
C SER A 31 3.40 5.26 6.93
N LYS A 32 3.28 3.99 7.37
CA LYS A 32 2.62 2.91 6.59
C LYS A 32 1.22 3.30 6.13
N SER A 33 0.41 3.92 6.98
CA SER A 33 -0.96 4.33 6.63
C SER A 33 -0.98 5.48 5.60
N GLU A 34 -0.01 6.40 5.63
CA GLU A 34 0.14 7.42 4.58
C GLU A 34 0.59 6.78 3.25
N ALA A 35 1.49 5.79 3.34
CA ALA A 35 1.98 5.03 2.19
C ALA A 35 0.83 4.30 1.48
N LEU A 36 -0.04 3.66 2.26
CA LEU A 36 -1.26 3.02 1.79
C LEU A 36 -2.20 4.01 1.12
N LYS A 37 -2.56 5.11 1.80
CA LYS A 37 -3.46 6.14 1.24
C LYS A 37 -2.97 6.67 -0.10
N LYS A 38 -1.66 6.90 -0.22
CA LYS A 38 -1.04 7.30 -1.48
C LYS A 38 -1.13 6.16 -2.50
N ALA A 39 -0.80 4.94 -2.12
CA ALA A 39 -0.87 3.78 -3.01
C ALA A 39 -2.28 3.54 -3.58
N CYS A 40 -3.34 3.80 -2.81
CA CYS A 40 -4.73 3.75 -3.28
C CYS A 40 -5.02 4.64 -4.49
N ARG A 41 -4.29 5.77 -4.62
CA ARG A 41 -4.47 6.68 -5.75
C ARG A 41 -3.76 6.19 -7.02
N TYR A 42 -2.70 5.41 -6.87
CA TYR A 42 -1.86 4.95 -7.97
C TYR A 42 -2.20 3.52 -8.42
N LEU A 43 -2.67 2.68 -7.50
CA LEU A 43 -3.04 1.31 -7.75
C LEU A 43 -4.56 1.16 -7.64
N PRO A 44 -5.21 0.43 -8.57
CA PRO A 44 -6.63 0.11 -8.47
C PRO A 44 -6.84 -0.98 -7.41
N ILE A 45 -6.54 -0.67 -6.16
CA ILE A 45 -6.69 -1.53 -4.99
C ILE A 45 -7.84 -1.04 -4.11
N ASP A 46 -8.54 -2.00 -3.50
CA ASP A 46 -9.64 -1.70 -2.59
C ASP A 46 -9.11 -1.34 -1.21
N CYS A 47 -8.85 -0.05 -0.99
CA CYS A 47 -8.27 0.44 0.24
C CYS A 47 -9.18 0.44 1.44
N ASN A 48 -10.50 0.30 1.24
CA ASN A 48 -11.45 0.16 2.34
C ASN A 48 -11.25 -1.18 3.08
N LYS A 49 -10.77 -2.23 2.41
CA LYS A 49 -10.45 -3.51 3.06
C LYS A 49 -9.11 -3.52 3.77
N ILE A 50 -8.13 -2.74 3.30
CA ILE A 50 -6.78 -2.73 3.87
C ILE A 50 -6.75 -1.99 5.22
N ALA A 51 -7.53 -0.91 5.35
CA ALA A 51 -7.69 -0.20 6.62
C ALA A 51 -8.30 -1.07 7.73
N LEU A 52 -8.98 -2.18 7.38
CA LEU A 52 -9.61 -3.08 8.34
C LEU A 52 -8.69 -4.19 8.87
N GLN A 53 -7.53 -4.43 8.25
CA GLN A 53 -6.58 -5.47 8.70
C GLN A 53 -5.62 -5.01 9.80
N GLU A 54 -5.60 -3.72 10.15
CA GLU A 54 -4.84 -3.19 11.31
C GLU A 54 -5.66 -3.20 12.63
N LYS A 55 -6.61 -4.14 12.81
CA LYS A 55 -7.37 -4.30 14.06
C LYS A 55 -7.03 -5.58 14.79
#